data_AF-A0A8J8GIT0-F1
#
_entry.id   AF-A0A8J8GIT0-F1
#
_cell.length_a   1.000
_cell.length_b   1.000
_cell.length_c   1.000
_cell.angle_alpha   90.00
_cell.angle_beta   90.00
_cell.angle_gamma   90.00
#
_symmetry.space_group_name_H-M   'P 1'
#
loop_
_entity.id
_entity.type
_entity.pdbx_description
1 polymer ?
#
loop_
_entity_poly.entity_id
_entity_poly.type
_entity_poly.pdbx_seq_one_letter_code
_entity_poly.pdbx_strand_id
1 'polypeptide(L)'
;MRSRRSLLRTGGLAAVGTLGGLVALPSPPEATPMDHTAEAAALPDAVAGWTDDRITRETETPIARYQYRATAADPDRTDRETFVATSPINVVLLPNTETDAAGLESVMEVLEAEGWLRDPDEYTRYAWDRTEGRFVRQQATAAESYFGASGRFHVRCWSFEGIVSMQVHEDSAARPKHDVISYDRGRESIAAAFDAAGWDVSPAAIDLDNDQSDHDGFATAITESQ
;
A
#
# COMPACT_ATOMS: atom_id res chain seq x y z
N MET A 1 -28.65 -29.36 -53.49
CA MET A 1 -27.61 -29.07 -54.52
C MET A 1 -26.81 -27.85 -54.09
N ARG A 2 -25.48 -27.97 -54.09
CA ARG A 2 -24.50 -26.89 -53.87
C ARG A 2 -24.33 -26.05 -55.14
N SER A 3 -24.19 -24.73 -55.01
CA SER A 3 -23.39 -23.85 -55.89
C SER A 3 -23.34 -22.45 -55.24
N ARG A 4 -22.25 -21.97 -54.63
CA ARG A 4 -20.96 -21.43 -55.15
C ARG A 4 -21.05 -20.09 -55.91
N ARG A 5 -20.63 -19.03 -55.17
CA ARG A 5 -19.69 -17.92 -55.53
C ARG A 5 -20.09 -16.85 -56.55
N SER A 6 -20.03 -15.57 -56.11
CA SER A 6 -19.06 -14.53 -56.53
C SER A 6 -19.41 -13.22 -55.78
N LEU A 7 -18.61 -12.69 -54.84
CA LEU A 7 -17.38 -11.88 -54.98
C LEU A 7 -17.54 -10.60 -55.84
N LEU A 8 -17.42 -9.43 -55.18
CA LEU A 8 -16.38 -8.39 -55.34
C LEU A 8 -16.82 -7.10 -54.60
N ARG A 9 -16.11 -6.72 -53.51
CA ARG A 9 -15.09 -5.65 -53.44
C ARG A 9 -15.67 -4.25 -53.66
N THR A 10 -15.48 -3.29 -52.75
CA THR A 10 -14.24 -2.49 -52.53
C THR A 10 -14.54 -1.59 -51.31
N GLY A 11 -13.71 -1.22 -50.33
CA GLY A 11 -12.25 -1.03 -50.13
C GLY A 11 -12.15 0.27 -49.31
N GLY A 12 -11.55 0.34 -48.11
CA GLY A 12 -10.11 0.38 -47.82
C GLY A 12 -9.91 0.78 -46.34
N LEU A 13 -8.92 0.19 -45.66
CA LEU A 13 -7.62 0.81 -45.27
C LEU A 13 -7.74 1.71 -44.02
N ALA A 14 -7.00 1.56 -42.93
CA ALA A 14 -5.94 0.64 -42.53
C ALA A 14 -5.84 0.70 -41.00
N ALA A 15 -5.97 -0.43 -40.29
CA ALA A 15 -5.65 -0.54 -38.87
C ALA A 15 -4.28 -1.22 -38.77
N VAL A 16 -3.23 -0.43 -38.96
CA VAL A 16 -1.84 -0.80 -38.68
C VAL A 16 -1.38 0.10 -37.55
N GLY A 17 -1.00 -0.50 -36.42
CA GLY A 17 -0.08 0.15 -35.48
C GLY A 17 -0.47 0.13 -34.01
N THR A 18 -0.50 -1.05 -33.36
CA THR A 18 0.11 -1.27 -32.03
C THR A 18 0.17 -2.77 -31.72
N LEU A 19 1.06 -3.50 -32.39
CA LEU A 19 1.36 -4.92 -32.10
C LEU A 19 2.86 -5.13 -31.79
N GLY A 20 3.54 -4.09 -31.30
CA GLY A 20 4.95 -4.17 -30.89
C GLY A 20 5.10 -3.57 -29.50
N GLY A 21 5.22 -4.43 -28.49
CA GLY A 21 5.42 -4.01 -27.09
C GLY A 21 5.07 -5.05 -26.02
N LEU A 22 4.50 -6.20 -26.39
CA LEU A 22 4.23 -7.32 -25.45
C LEU A 22 5.38 -8.33 -25.35
N VAL A 23 6.61 -7.94 -25.73
CA VAL A 23 7.79 -8.79 -25.62
C VAL A 23 8.54 -8.43 -24.35
N ALA A 24 8.42 -9.33 -23.37
CA ALA A 24 9.23 -9.48 -22.16
C ALA A 24 9.03 -8.41 -21.06
N LEU A 25 7.81 -8.23 -20.59
CA LEU A 25 7.65 -7.92 -19.16
C LEU A 25 7.83 -9.24 -18.39
N PRO A 26 8.66 -9.27 -17.33
CA PRO A 26 8.76 -10.46 -16.49
C PRO A 26 7.36 -10.81 -15.98
N SER A 27 7.08 -12.11 -15.90
CA SER A 27 5.89 -12.56 -15.17
C SER A 27 5.92 -11.92 -13.78
N PRO A 28 4.77 -11.47 -13.24
CA PRO A 28 4.73 -11.11 -11.84
C PRO A 28 5.27 -12.29 -11.03
N PRO A 29 6.02 -12.02 -9.95
CA PRO A 29 6.48 -13.08 -9.07
C PRO A 29 5.29 -13.94 -8.64
N GLU A 30 5.54 -15.22 -8.37
CA GLU A 30 4.52 -16.03 -7.70
C GLU A 30 4.19 -15.35 -6.37
N ALA A 31 2.90 -15.09 -6.13
CA ALA A 31 2.45 -14.50 -4.88
C ALA A 31 3.01 -15.31 -3.71
N THR A 32 3.62 -14.62 -2.74
CA THR A 32 4.20 -15.24 -1.55
C THR A 32 3.14 -16.11 -0.87
N PRO A 33 3.41 -17.41 -0.61
CA PRO A 33 2.44 -18.29 0.03
C PRO A 33 1.99 -17.75 1.39
N MET A 34 0.69 -17.49 1.54
CA MET A 34 0.08 -16.93 2.76
C MET A 34 -0.20 -17.98 3.86
N ASP A 35 0.41 -19.18 3.79
CA ASP A 35 0.06 -20.34 4.63
C ASP A 35 0.80 -20.36 5.99
N HIS A 36 1.29 -19.20 6.44
CA HIS A 36 2.07 -19.06 7.66
C HIS A 36 1.33 -18.20 8.70
N THR A 37 0.89 -18.84 9.79
CA THR A 37 0.45 -18.13 11.00
C THR A 37 1.67 -17.93 11.89
N ALA A 38 2.34 -16.78 11.78
CA ALA A 38 3.47 -16.45 12.65
C ALA A 38 3.00 -16.30 14.11
N GLU A 39 3.77 -16.85 15.06
CA GLU A 39 3.61 -16.47 16.48
C GLU A 39 4.02 -15.00 16.61
N ALA A 40 3.18 -14.19 17.25
CA ALA A 40 3.44 -12.76 17.40
C ALA A 40 4.77 -12.55 18.14
N ALA A 41 5.70 -11.86 17.48
CA ALA A 41 6.95 -11.45 18.10
C ALA A 41 6.69 -10.50 19.28
N ALA A 42 7.65 -10.41 20.21
CA ALA A 42 7.58 -9.41 21.26
C ALA A 42 7.86 -8.03 20.64
N LEU A 43 6.99 -7.06 20.93
CA LEU A 43 7.17 -5.70 20.45
C LEU A 43 8.26 -4.96 21.23
N PRO A 44 9.04 -4.08 20.58
CA PRO A 44 10.03 -3.26 21.27
C PRO A 44 9.35 -2.26 22.21
N ASP A 45 10.06 -1.88 23.28
CA ASP A 45 9.58 -0.91 24.27
C ASP A 45 9.12 0.42 23.65
N ALA A 46 9.69 0.77 22.49
CA ALA A 46 9.33 1.97 21.72
C ALA A 46 7.83 2.03 21.34
N VAL A 47 7.16 0.88 21.21
CA VAL A 47 5.73 0.80 20.87
C VAL A 47 4.86 0.22 21.97
N ALA A 48 5.44 -0.25 23.07
CA ALA A 48 4.68 -0.80 24.20
C ALA A 48 3.66 0.21 24.76
N GLY A 49 3.95 1.50 24.69
CA GLY A 49 3.01 2.56 25.07
C GLY A 49 1.79 2.73 24.16
N TRP A 50 1.72 2.00 23.04
CA TRP A 50 0.66 2.10 22.02
C TRP A 50 -0.18 0.82 21.89
N THR A 51 0.19 -0.24 22.61
CA THR A 51 -0.47 -1.54 22.56
C THR A 51 -1.56 -1.69 23.61
N ASP A 52 -1.49 -0.90 24.69
CA ASP A 52 -2.39 -1.01 25.84
C ASP A 52 -3.71 -0.25 25.64
N ASP A 53 -3.64 0.91 24.99
CA ASP A 53 -4.78 1.81 24.78
C ASP A 53 -4.98 2.11 23.30
N ARG A 54 -6.25 2.25 22.91
CA ARG A 54 -6.67 2.65 21.57
C ARG A 54 -6.22 4.07 21.24
N ILE A 55 -5.63 4.25 20.07
CA ILE A 55 -5.22 5.56 19.54
C ILE A 55 -6.40 6.19 18.77
N THR A 56 -6.97 7.26 19.30
CA THR A 56 -8.20 7.88 18.77
C THR A 56 -7.95 9.22 18.09
N ARG A 57 -6.71 9.74 18.11
CA ARG A 57 -6.36 11.01 17.45
C ARG A 57 -4.98 10.95 16.82
N GLU A 58 -4.88 11.53 15.62
CA GLU A 58 -3.63 11.68 14.85
C GLU A 58 -2.53 12.50 15.57
N THR A 59 -2.84 13.11 16.71
CA THR A 59 -1.87 13.90 17.49
C THR A 59 -1.26 13.12 18.65
N GLU A 60 -1.81 11.96 18.99
CA GLU A 60 -1.41 11.17 20.16
C GLU A 60 -0.08 10.45 19.92
N THR A 61 0.13 9.93 18.71
CA THR A 61 1.32 9.16 18.33
C THR A 61 1.86 9.65 16.98
N PRO A 62 3.09 9.25 16.60
CA PRO A 62 3.61 9.53 15.26
C PRO A 62 3.00 8.63 14.17
N ILE A 63 2.13 7.68 14.56
CA ILE A 63 1.47 6.77 13.64
C ILE A 63 0.30 7.51 12.97
N ALA A 64 0.31 7.55 11.65
CA ALA A 64 -0.86 7.98 10.90
C ALA A 64 -2.00 6.97 11.09
N ARG A 65 -3.22 7.43 11.36
CA ARG A 65 -4.39 6.54 11.49
C ARG A 65 -5.09 6.34 10.16
N TYR A 66 -5.16 7.37 9.33
CA TYR A 66 -5.80 7.29 8.02
C TYR A 66 -4.93 7.86 6.89
N GLN A 67 -5.21 7.34 5.70
CA GLN A 67 -4.96 8.02 4.45
C GLN A 67 -6.06 9.05 4.18
N TYR A 68 -5.67 10.26 3.82
CA TYR A 68 -6.56 11.38 3.51
C TYR A 68 -6.50 11.79 2.04
N ARG A 69 -7.63 12.29 1.54
CA ARG A 69 -7.77 12.95 0.23
C ARG A 69 -8.14 14.40 0.45
N ALA A 70 -7.47 15.31 -0.25
CA ALA A 70 -7.86 16.71 -0.30
C ALA A 70 -9.21 16.89 -1.01
N THR A 71 -10.05 17.80 -0.51
CA THR A 71 -11.35 18.14 -1.12
C THR A 71 -11.24 19.24 -2.16
N ALA A 72 -10.09 19.93 -2.24
CA ALA A 72 -9.75 20.96 -3.21
C ALA A 72 -8.42 20.65 -3.92
N ALA A 73 -8.19 21.29 -5.07
CA ALA A 73 -6.96 21.11 -5.85
C ALA A 73 -5.71 21.72 -5.17
N ASP A 74 -5.91 22.78 -4.41
CA ASP A 74 -4.87 23.46 -3.63
C ASP A 74 -5.37 23.63 -2.19
N PRO A 75 -5.29 22.57 -1.37
CA PRO A 75 -5.80 22.59 0.00
C PRO A 75 -4.84 23.35 0.93
N ASP A 76 -5.40 24.07 1.91
CA ASP A 76 -4.61 24.47 3.07
C ASP A 76 -4.25 23.22 3.87
N ARG A 77 -2.99 22.80 3.81
CA ARG A 77 -2.51 21.58 4.44
C ARG A 77 -2.52 21.64 5.98
N THR A 78 -2.81 22.79 6.58
CA THR A 78 -3.00 22.91 8.03
C THR A 78 -4.48 22.82 8.43
N ASP A 79 -5.40 23.01 7.48
CA ASP A 79 -6.84 22.97 7.72
C ASP A 79 -7.40 21.56 7.49
N ARG A 80 -7.80 20.91 8.59
CA ARG A 80 -8.40 19.58 8.60
C ARG A 80 -9.72 19.48 7.84
N GLU A 81 -10.48 20.57 7.70
CA GLU A 81 -11.75 20.55 6.96
C GLU A 81 -11.55 20.40 5.45
N THR A 82 -10.34 20.68 4.95
CA THR A 82 -9.99 20.50 3.53
C THR A 82 -9.57 19.08 3.18
N PHE A 83 -9.61 18.15 4.14
CA PHE A 83 -9.25 16.75 3.96
C PHE A 83 -10.35 15.81 4.44
N VAL A 84 -10.48 14.68 3.75
CA VAL A 84 -11.39 13.59 4.15
C VAL A 84 -10.60 12.29 4.27
N ALA A 85 -10.77 11.58 5.38
CA ALA A 85 -10.22 10.24 5.56
C ALA A 85 -10.85 9.29 4.53
N THR A 86 -10.04 8.41 3.94
CA THR A 86 -10.51 7.49 2.89
C THR A 86 -10.20 6.03 3.17
N SER A 87 -9.03 5.74 3.73
CA SER A 87 -8.53 4.37 3.89
C SER A 87 -7.76 4.28 5.20
N PRO A 88 -7.82 3.16 5.91
CA PRO A 88 -7.09 2.98 7.16
C PRO A 88 -5.60 2.77 6.88
N ILE A 89 -4.76 3.21 7.80
CA ILE A 89 -3.42 2.64 7.98
C ILE A 89 -3.58 1.29 8.68
N ASN A 90 -2.95 0.25 8.15
CA ASN A 90 -3.12 -1.13 8.62
C ASN A 90 -1.79 -1.86 8.85
N VAL A 91 -0.66 -1.20 8.58
CA VAL A 91 0.68 -1.68 8.94
C VAL A 91 1.50 -0.53 9.52
N VAL A 92 2.23 -0.81 10.61
CA VAL A 92 3.17 0.11 11.26
C VAL A 92 4.53 -0.57 11.28
N LEU A 93 5.54 0.07 10.69
CA LEU A 93 6.90 -0.47 10.62
C LEU A 93 7.87 0.38 11.44
N LEU A 94 8.78 -0.31 12.11
CA LEU A 94 9.81 0.24 12.98
C LEU A 94 11.20 -0.15 12.45
N PRO A 95 11.69 0.55 11.41
CA PRO A 95 13.04 0.36 10.91
C PRO A 95 14.08 0.80 11.95
N ASN A 96 15.18 0.07 12.05
CA ASN A 96 16.26 0.33 12.98
C ASN A 96 17.29 1.30 12.36
N THR A 97 16.86 2.54 12.09
CA THR A 97 17.67 3.55 11.41
C THR A 97 17.63 4.90 12.11
N GLU A 98 18.64 5.74 11.86
CA GLU A 98 18.76 7.05 12.52
C GLU A 98 17.84 8.14 11.93
N THR A 99 17.25 7.93 10.76
CA THR A 99 16.47 8.97 10.06
C THR A 99 15.24 8.39 9.36
N ASP A 100 14.17 9.18 9.30
CA ASP A 100 12.92 8.83 8.60
C ASP A 100 13.13 8.41 7.14
N ALA A 101 14.06 9.07 6.44
CA ALA A 101 14.37 8.76 5.05
C ALA A 101 15.09 7.42 4.90
N ALA A 102 16.07 7.13 5.76
CA ALA A 102 16.76 5.83 5.75
C ALA A 102 15.83 4.69 6.17
N GLY A 103 14.95 4.94 7.15
CA GLY A 103 13.99 3.95 7.61
C GLY A 103 12.94 3.64 6.55
N LEU A 104 12.44 4.67 5.86
CA LEU A 104 11.56 4.49 4.72
C LEU A 104 12.27 3.73 3.59
N GLU A 105 13.54 4.01 3.33
CA GLU A 105 14.32 3.28 2.32
C GLU A 105 14.44 1.80 2.66
N SER A 106 14.80 1.44 3.91
CA SER A 106 14.88 0.03 4.35
C SER A 106 13.56 -0.72 4.13
N VAL A 107 12.43 -0.08 4.44
CA VAL A 107 11.09 -0.63 4.16
C VAL A 107 10.86 -0.86 2.65
N MET A 108 11.28 0.08 1.81
CA MET A 108 11.12 -0.05 0.35
C MET A 108 12.05 -1.11 -0.24
N GLU A 109 13.27 -1.26 0.27
CA GLU A 109 14.23 -2.29 -0.18
C GLU A 109 13.68 -3.71 0.03
N VAL A 110 12.96 -3.98 1.13
CA VAL A 110 12.28 -5.26 1.36
C VAL A 110 11.23 -5.53 0.26
N LEU A 111 10.41 -4.54 -0.05
CA LEU A 111 9.37 -4.69 -1.09
C LEU A 111 9.99 -4.88 -2.48
N GLU A 112 11.04 -4.12 -2.80
CA GLU A 112 11.76 -4.25 -4.08
C GLU A 112 12.46 -5.61 -4.20
N ALA A 113 12.99 -6.17 -3.10
CA ALA A 113 13.57 -7.51 -3.06
C ALA A 113 12.53 -8.62 -3.32
N GLU A 114 11.29 -8.43 -2.86
CA GLU A 114 10.13 -9.27 -3.18
C GLU A 114 9.59 -9.03 -4.60
N GLY A 115 10.22 -8.15 -5.38
CA GLY A 115 9.87 -7.88 -6.78
C GLY A 115 8.77 -6.83 -6.97
N TRP A 116 8.41 -6.09 -5.93
CA TRP A 116 7.47 -4.97 -6.06
C TRP A 116 8.12 -3.81 -6.80
N LEU A 117 7.31 -3.10 -7.57
CA LEU A 117 7.72 -1.92 -8.32
C LEU A 117 7.46 -0.67 -7.49
N ARG A 118 8.52 0.09 -7.29
CA ARG A 118 8.49 1.39 -6.62
C ARG A 118 7.91 2.48 -7.51
N ASP A 119 7.30 3.47 -6.85
CA ASP A 119 6.73 4.67 -7.45
C ASP A 119 5.77 4.43 -8.63
N PRO A 120 4.77 3.53 -8.50
CA PRO A 120 3.71 3.44 -9.49
C PRO A 120 2.94 4.77 -9.60
N ASP A 121 2.36 5.02 -10.77
CA ASP A 121 1.50 6.19 -11.00
C ASP A 121 0.25 6.11 -10.12
N GLU A 122 0.19 6.94 -9.08
CA GLU A 122 -0.82 6.83 -8.03
C GLU A 122 -1.49 8.17 -7.70
N TYR A 123 -2.73 8.07 -7.22
CA TYR A 123 -3.40 9.27 -6.72
C TYR A 123 -2.66 9.85 -5.53
N THR A 124 -2.53 11.18 -5.51
CA THR A 124 -1.96 11.87 -4.35
C THR A 124 -2.85 11.68 -3.12
N ARG A 125 -2.21 11.22 -2.04
CA ARG A 125 -2.80 11.05 -0.72
C ARG A 125 -1.92 11.66 0.35
N TYR A 126 -2.51 11.83 1.52
CA TYR A 126 -1.91 12.53 2.64
C TYR A 126 -2.09 11.78 3.96
N ALA A 127 -1.24 12.06 4.93
CA ALA A 127 -1.40 11.69 6.33
C ALA A 127 -1.10 12.91 7.21
N TRP A 128 -1.59 12.95 8.45
CA TRP A 128 -1.34 14.07 9.35
C TRP A 128 0.02 13.91 10.04
N ASP A 129 0.91 14.88 9.87
CA ASP A 129 2.15 15.00 10.64
C ASP A 129 1.88 15.91 11.84
N ARG A 130 1.98 15.33 13.04
CA ARG A 130 1.73 16.06 14.30
C ARG A 130 2.83 17.04 14.67
N THR A 131 4.07 16.78 14.24
CA THR A 131 5.23 17.62 14.55
C THR A 131 5.20 18.87 13.68
N GLU A 132 4.88 18.70 12.41
CA GLU A 132 4.71 19.83 11.48
C GLU A 132 3.33 20.50 11.57
N GLY A 133 2.35 19.83 12.20
CA GLY A 133 0.98 20.33 12.34
C GLY A 133 0.26 20.49 11.00
N ARG A 134 0.51 19.58 10.05
CA ARG A 134 -0.04 19.64 8.69
C ARG A 134 -0.17 18.27 8.04
N PHE A 135 -0.97 18.19 6.98
CA PHE A 135 -1.03 17.02 6.12
C PHE A 135 0.22 16.89 5.25
N VAL A 136 0.86 15.74 5.27
CA VAL A 136 2.05 15.38 4.48
C VAL A 136 1.68 14.42 3.35
N ARG A 137 2.13 14.74 2.12
CA ARG A 137 1.93 13.89 0.95
C ARG A 137 2.64 12.54 1.18
N GLN A 138 2.06 11.44 0.67
CA GLN A 138 2.71 10.12 0.66
C GLN A 138 4.18 10.24 0.20
N GLN A 139 5.08 9.59 0.92
CA GLN A 139 6.52 9.73 0.72
C GLN A 139 7.11 8.60 -0.12
N ALA A 140 6.49 7.42 -0.08
CA ALA A 140 6.83 6.31 -0.98
C ALA A 140 5.58 5.48 -1.31
N THR A 141 5.66 4.76 -2.43
CA THR A 141 4.62 3.83 -2.90
C THR A 141 5.26 2.64 -3.59
N ALA A 142 4.63 1.46 -3.50
CA ALA A 142 5.03 0.29 -4.26
C ALA A 142 3.84 -0.60 -4.58
N ALA A 143 3.91 -1.32 -5.71
CA ALA A 143 2.90 -2.29 -6.13
C ALA A 143 3.56 -3.52 -6.78
N GLU A 144 2.93 -4.68 -6.70
CA GLU A 144 3.44 -5.91 -7.37
C GLU A 144 3.51 -5.79 -8.91
N SER A 145 2.82 -4.82 -9.50
CA SER A 145 2.90 -4.56 -10.95
C SER A 145 2.51 -3.12 -11.33
N TYR A 146 3.11 -2.61 -12.41
CA TYR A 146 2.89 -1.23 -12.89
C TYR A 146 1.53 -1.09 -13.57
N PHE A 147 1.17 -2.08 -14.38
CA PHE A 147 -0.16 -2.25 -14.98
C PHE A 147 -0.64 -3.68 -14.68
N GLY A 148 -1.73 -3.85 -13.93
CA GLY A 148 -2.11 -5.15 -13.40
C GLY A 148 -3.60 -5.48 -13.54
N ALA A 149 -3.87 -6.74 -13.90
CA ALA A 149 -5.17 -7.38 -13.79
C ALA A 149 -5.57 -7.51 -12.29
N SER A 150 -6.84 -7.82 -12.00
CA SER A 150 -7.41 -7.91 -10.65
C SER A 150 -6.52 -8.64 -9.63
N GLY A 151 -6.48 -8.13 -8.39
CA GLY A 151 -5.81 -8.80 -7.27
C GLY A 151 -4.37 -8.34 -7.03
N ARG A 152 -4.06 -7.08 -7.35
CA ARG A 152 -2.73 -6.48 -7.16
C ARG A 152 -2.64 -5.92 -5.74
N PHE A 153 -1.58 -6.21 -5.01
CA PHE A 153 -1.29 -5.48 -3.78
C PHE A 153 -0.60 -4.14 -4.04
N HIS A 154 -0.98 -3.14 -3.27
CA HIS A 154 -0.46 -1.80 -3.38
C HIS A 154 -0.28 -1.16 -2.00
N VAL A 155 0.87 -0.49 -1.81
CA VAL A 155 1.21 0.24 -0.59
C VAL A 155 1.42 1.73 -0.82
N ARG A 156 1.07 2.51 0.20
CA ARG A 156 1.51 3.91 0.35
C ARG A 156 2.06 4.13 1.75
N CYS A 157 3.17 4.85 1.85
CA CYS A 157 3.93 5.01 3.08
C CYS A 157 4.11 6.47 3.49
N TRP A 158 4.13 6.68 4.80
CA TRP A 158 4.49 7.93 5.48
C TRP A 158 5.42 7.62 6.64
N SER A 159 6.55 8.32 6.72
CA SER A 159 7.58 8.17 7.74
C SER A 159 7.59 9.43 8.61
N PHE A 160 7.34 9.24 9.91
CA PHE A 160 7.31 10.31 10.92
C PHE A 160 7.97 9.82 12.21
N GLU A 161 8.93 10.59 12.73
CA GLU A 161 9.56 10.35 14.04
C GLU A 161 10.11 8.91 14.19
N GLY A 162 10.71 8.36 13.12
CA GLY A 162 11.31 7.02 13.07
C GLY A 162 10.34 5.88 12.77
N ILE A 163 9.05 6.17 12.50
CA ILE A 163 8.02 5.16 12.25
C ILE A 163 7.48 5.30 10.85
N VAL A 164 7.35 4.17 10.15
CA VAL A 164 6.68 4.13 8.85
C VAL A 164 5.24 3.63 9.04
N SER A 165 4.28 4.50 8.78
CA SER A 165 2.87 4.15 8.65
C SER A 165 2.58 3.74 7.21
N MET A 166 2.02 2.55 7.01
CA MET A 166 1.74 1.98 5.70
C MET A 166 0.25 1.66 5.56
N GLN A 167 -0.32 2.15 4.46
CA GLN A 167 -1.59 1.69 3.95
C GLN A 167 -1.32 0.62 2.91
N VAL A 168 -1.80 -0.60 3.14
CA VAL A 168 -1.76 -1.69 2.17
C VAL A 168 -3.15 -2.22 1.86
N HIS A 169 -3.36 -2.65 0.62
CA HIS A 169 -4.62 -3.26 0.17
C HIS A 169 -4.42 -4.08 -1.09
N GLU A 170 -5.32 -5.02 -1.31
CA GLU A 170 -5.61 -5.64 -2.60
C GLU A 170 -6.55 -4.73 -3.40
N ASP A 171 -6.16 -4.38 -4.62
CA ASP A 171 -6.97 -3.60 -5.54
C ASP A 171 -7.67 -4.47 -6.60
N SER A 172 -8.85 -4.00 -7.02
CA SER A 172 -9.52 -4.53 -8.21
C SER A 172 -8.79 -4.13 -9.49
N ALA A 173 -9.14 -4.80 -10.60
CA ALA A 173 -8.56 -4.44 -11.89
C ALA A 173 -8.87 -2.97 -12.22
N ALA A 174 -7.90 -2.26 -12.82
CA ALA A 174 -8.04 -0.84 -13.16
C ALA A 174 -9.24 -0.52 -14.09
N ARG A 175 -9.88 -1.53 -14.71
CA ARG A 175 -11.06 -1.37 -15.57
C ARG A 175 -12.14 -2.41 -15.21
N PRO A 176 -13.44 -2.03 -15.19
CA PRO A 176 -13.98 -0.71 -15.52
C PRO A 176 -13.95 0.30 -14.35
N LYS A 177 -13.72 -0.16 -13.12
CA LYS A 177 -13.58 0.68 -11.93
C LYS A 177 -12.54 0.04 -11.01
N HIS A 178 -11.64 0.87 -10.52
CA HIS A 178 -10.61 0.51 -9.55
C HIS A 178 -11.16 0.77 -8.14
N ASP A 179 -11.22 -0.27 -7.32
CA ASP A 179 -11.76 -0.26 -5.96
C ASP A 179 -10.89 -1.15 -5.07
N VAL A 180 -10.99 -0.93 -3.76
CA VAL A 180 -10.35 -1.78 -2.76
C VAL A 180 -11.08 -3.12 -2.66
N ILE A 181 -10.37 -4.22 -2.86
CA ILE A 181 -10.88 -5.58 -2.64
C ILE A 181 -10.71 -5.98 -1.19
N SER A 182 -9.52 -5.79 -0.62
CA SER A 182 -9.26 -6.23 0.76
C SER A 182 -8.11 -5.51 1.44
N TYR A 183 -8.28 -5.14 2.71
CA TYR A 183 -7.20 -4.70 3.58
C TYR A 183 -6.48 -5.87 4.25
N ASP A 184 -7.23 -6.88 4.70
CA ASP A 184 -6.68 -8.04 5.42
C ASP A 184 -5.66 -8.82 4.57
N ARG A 185 -5.99 -9.13 3.31
CA ARG A 185 -5.06 -9.83 2.42
C ARG A 185 -3.79 -9.03 2.12
N GLY A 186 -3.94 -7.71 2.00
CA GLY A 186 -2.80 -6.81 1.83
C GLY A 186 -1.88 -6.85 3.05
N ARG A 187 -2.46 -6.82 4.25
CA ARG A 187 -1.73 -6.90 5.51
C ARG A 187 -1.03 -8.25 5.70
N GLU A 188 -1.69 -9.35 5.34
CA GLU A 188 -1.10 -10.71 5.32
C GLU A 188 0.07 -10.80 4.35
N SER A 189 -0.06 -10.24 3.14
CA SER A 189 1.03 -10.21 2.15
C SER A 189 2.25 -9.44 2.65
N ILE A 190 2.05 -8.26 3.27
CA ILE A 190 3.15 -7.47 3.84
C ILE A 190 3.79 -8.17 5.03
N ALA A 191 2.98 -8.76 5.93
CA ALA A 191 3.50 -9.55 7.03
C ALA A 191 4.42 -10.68 6.52
N ALA A 192 4.00 -11.42 5.50
CA ALA A 192 4.81 -12.50 4.92
C ALA A 192 6.10 -11.99 4.26
N ALA A 193 6.05 -10.89 3.51
CA ALA A 193 7.22 -10.28 2.87
C ALA A 193 8.29 -9.87 3.89
N PHE A 194 7.88 -9.22 4.98
CA PHE A 194 8.80 -8.74 6.00
C PHE A 194 9.31 -9.88 6.90
N ASP A 195 8.48 -10.87 7.24
CA ASP A 195 8.91 -12.07 7.95
C ASP A 195 9.97 -12.85 7.13
N ALA A 196 9.76 -13.00 5.82
CA ALA A 196 10.74 -13.62 4.92
C ALA A 196 12.06 -12.84 4.84
N ALA A 197 12.01 -11.52 5.00
CA ALA A 197 13.18 -10.64 5.11
C ALA A 197 13.85 -10.67 6.49
N GLY A 198 13.32 -11.44 7.45
CA GLY A 198 13.88 -11.60 8.80
C GLY A 198 13.47 -10.50 9.79
N TRP A 199 12.43 -9.73 9.48
CA TRP A 199 11.83 -8.77 10.41
C TRP A 199 10.84 -9.48 11.32
N ASP A 200 10.73 -8.98 12.54
CA ASP A 200 9.79 -9.49 13.53
C ASP A 200 8.38 -8.95 13.24
N VAL A 201 7.38 -9.85 13.18
CA VAL A 201 5.99 -9.50 12.87
C VAL A 201 5.09 -9.75 14.07
N SER A 202 4.27 -8.76 14.40
CA SER A 202 3.26 -8.79 15.45
C SER A 202 1.89 -8.43 14.84
N PRO A 203 1.08 -9.43 14.45
CA PRO A 203 -0.23 -9.20 13.86
C PRO A 203 -1.19 -8.51 14.84
N ALA A 204 -2.01 -7.58 14.32
CA ALA A 204 -3.08 -6.90 15.06
C ALA A 204 -2.63 -6.31 16.41
N ALA A 205 -1.45 -5.68 16.42
CA ALA A 205 -0.77 -5.22 17.63
C ALA A 205 -1.29 -3.87 18.16
N ILE A 206 -1.71 -2.97 17.27
CA ILE A 206 -1.97 -1.57 17.62
C ILE A 206 -3.41 -1.21 17.19
N ASP A 207 -4.27 -0.86 18.15
CA ASP A 207 -5.64 -0.39 17.87
C ASP A 207 -5.61 1.09 17.48
N LEU A 208 -5.82 1.37 16.19
CA LEU A 208 -5.85 2.72 15.62
C LEU A 208 -7.27 3.31 15.52
N ASP A 209 -8.29 2.63 16.06
CA ASP A 209 -9.68 3.08 16.00
C ASP A 209 -10.13 3.47 14.59
N ASN A 210 -9.65 2.73 13.59
CA ASN A 210 -9.80 3.08 12.17
C ASN A 210 -10.52 1.98 11.38
N ASP A 211 -11.45 1.27 12.01
CA ASP A 211 -12.19 0.16 11.40
C ASP A 211 -12.92 0.57 10.12
N GLN A 212 -12.93 -0.35 9.16
CA GLN A 212 -13.56 -0.25 7.84
C GLN A 212 -14.08 -1.63 7.40
N SER A 213 -14.62 -1.73 6.18
CA SER A 213 -15.29 -2.92 5.65
C SER A 213 -14.73 -4.29 6.07
N ASP A 214 -13.44 -4.52 5.82
CA ASP A 214 -12.69 -5.75 6.13
C ASP A 214 -11.37 -5.41 6.85
N HIS A 215 -11.41 -4.36 7.68
CA HIS A 215 -10.30 -3.95 8.53
C HIS A 215 -10.87 -3.69 9.93
N ASP A 216 -10.38 -4.40 10.93
CA ASP A 216 -10.95 -4.39 12.30
C ASP A 216 -10.46 -3.22 13.17
N GLY A 217 -9.66 -2.32 12.60
CA GLY A 217 -9.07 -1.18 13.31
C GLY A 217 -7.65 -1.44 13.83
N PHE A 218 -7.16 -2.68 13.76
CA PHE A 218 -5.84 -3.03 14.27
C PHE A 218 -4.79 -3.04 13.16
N ALA A 219 -3.67 -2.38 13.41
CA ALA A 219 -2.50 -2.46 12.54
C ALA A 219 -1.59 -3.61 12.94
N THR A 220 -1.01 -4.28 11.94
CA THR A 220 0.14 -5.17 12.16
C THR A 220 1.38 -4.31 12.44
N ALA A 221 2.13 -4.63 13.49
CA ALA A 221 3.40 -4.00 13.79
C ALA A 221 4.55 -4.89 13.29
N ILE A 222 5.53 -4.28 12.62
CA ILE A 222 6.68 -4.97 12.03
C ILE A 222 7.95 -4.25 12.45
N THR A 223 8.91 -4.97 13.00
CA THR A 223 10.12 -4.39 13.59
C THR A 223 11.37 -5.00 13.00
N GLU A 224 12.31 -4.15 12.58
CA GLU A 224 13.59 -4.61 12.06
C GLU A 224 14.43 -5.16 13.20
N SER A 225 14.78 -6.45 13.12
CA SER A 225 15.63 -7.13 14.08
C SER A 225 16.99 -6.42 14.22
N GLN A 226 17.49 -6.27 15.45
CA GLN A 226 18.78 -5.64 15.75
C GLN A 226 19.99 -6.47 15.31
#